data_AF-N2BJ46-F1
#
_entry.id   AF-N2BJ46-F1
#
_cell.length_a   1.000
_cell.length_b   1.000
_cell.length_c   1.000
_cell.angle_alpha   90.00
_cell.angle_beta   90.00
_cell.angle_gamma   90.00
#
_symmetry.space_group_name_H-M   'P 1'
#
loop_
_entity.id
_entity.type
_entity.pdbx_description
1 polymer ?
#
loop_
_entity_poly.entity_id
_entity_poly.type
_entity_poly.pdbx_seq_one_letter_code
_entity_poly.pdbx_strand_id
1 'polypeptide(L)'
;MRYVLILMIFCNSLFAQIETEKNFTDTNITKAYEEMQYSFSESYYLPQSIESMKNITQTLDYEKSEIYGYESFKIQWQNENEVSINLNAFNDGEKICTYRSYILSLKQVGKDTRGVIESIMLYPQDIDTYIQNACECNYFRGEYGYDEARNKELDRQMDKYCKPLPQDYKILQEKYNDKPKLQRILKRVNEL
;
A
#
# COMPACT_ATOMS: atom_id res chain seq x y z
N MET A 1 -26.86 43.56 5.17
CA MET A 1 -25.54 43.23 4.60
C MET A 1 -24.49 43.25 5.71
N ARG A 2 -24.07 42.08 6.16
CA ARG A 2 -22.82 41.82 6.89
C ARG A 2 -22.59 40.31 6.80
N TYR A 3 -21.80 39.92 5.81
CA TYR A 3 -21.31 38.54 5.67
C TYR A 3 -20.15 38.37 6.66
N VAL A 4 -20.31 37.47 7.63
CA VAL A 4 -19.19 36.89 8.36
C VAL A 4 -18.93 35.54 7.71
N LEU A 5 -17.94 35.52 6.83
CA LEU A 5 -17.41 34.31 6.20
C LEU A 5 -16.52 33.63 7.24
N ILE A 6 -17.05 32.65 7.96
CA ILE A 6 -16.20 31.76 8.76
C ILE A 6 -15.62 30.74 7.79
N LEU A 7 -14.37 30.94 7.40
CA LEU A 7 -13.51 29.90 6.86
C LEU A 7 -13.39 28.79 7.92
N MET A 8 -14.21 27.74 7.81
CA MET A 8 -13.85 26.45 8.40
C MET A 8 -12.94 25.73 7.41
N ILE A 9 -11.70 25.62 7.84
CA ILE A 9 -10.63 24.84 7.25
C ILE A 9 -11.12 23.39 7.12
N PHE A 10 -11.38 22.95 5.89
CA PHE A 10 -11.52 21.53 5.58
C PHE A 10 -10.14 20.87 5.73
N CYS A 11 -9.80 20.42 6.93
CA CYS A 11 -8.91 19.29 7.10
C CYS A 11 -9.68 18.01 6.72
N ASN A 12 -9.96 17.82 5.43
CA ASN A 12 -10.36 16.51 4.94
C ASN A 12 -9.08 15.69 4.79
N SER A 13 -8.89 14.78 5.75
CA SER A 13 -8.08 13.57 5.68
C SER A 13 -7.78 13.13 4.24
N LEU A 14 -6.58 13.43 3.74
CA LEU A 14 -6.06 12.73 2.58
C LEU A 14 -5.59 11.35 3.05
N PHE A 15 -5.98 10.31 2.31
CA PHE A 15 -5.60 8.90 2.47
C PHE A 15 -6.37 8.12 3.53
N ALA A 16 -7.64 7.86 3.21
CA ALA A 16 -8.41 6.77 3.80
C ALA A 16 -7.84 5.41 3.35
N GLN A 17 -8.05 4.38 4.17
CA GLN A 17 -7.88 2.98 3.78
C GLN A 17 -8.55 2.74 2.41
N ILE A 18 -7.79 2.27 1.43
CA ILE A 18 -8.34 2.02 0.09
C ILE A 18 -9.05 0.69 0.17
N GLU A 19 -10.37 0.75 0.18
CA GLU A 19 -11.26 -0.39 -0.02
C GLU A 19 -11.83 -0.30 -1.44
N THR A 20 -11.60 -1.33 -2.25
CA THR A 20 -12.13 -1.41 -3.62
C THR A 20 -13.00 -2.65 -3.75
N GLU A 21 -14.28 -2.47 -4.07
CA GLU A 21 -15.19 -3.57 -4.37
C GLU A 21 -15.33 -3.76 -5.89
N LYS A 22 -15.28 -5.02 -6.34
CA LYS A 22 -15.45 -5.41 -7.74
C LYS A 22 -16.37 -6.63 -7.83
N ASN A 23 -17.23 -6.63 -8.83
CA ASN A 23 -18.13 -7.74 -9.15
C ASN A 23 -17.69 -8.42 -10.45
N PHE A 24 -17.68 -9.75 -10.45
CA PHE A 24 -17.27 -10.58 -11.58
C PHE A 24 -18.44 -11.49 -11.97
N THR A 25 -19.00 -11.26 -13.16
CA THR A 25 -20.17 -12.01 -13.64
C THR A 25 -19.77 -13.40 -14.15
N ASP A 26 -20.54 -14.43 -13.80
CA ASP A 26 -20.35 -15.81 -14.28
C ASP A 26 -18.92 -16.34 -14.10
N THR A 27 -18.24 -15.87 -13.06
CA THR A 27 -16.83 -16.11 -12.81
C THR A 27 -16.66 -16.78 -11.45
N ASN A 28 -15.85 -17.83 -11.38
CA ASN A 28 -15.53 -18.48 -10.12
C ASN A 28 -14.43 -17.71 -9.36
N ILE A 29 -14.26 -18.02 -8.08
CA ILE A 29 -13.27 -17.40 -7.19
C ILE A 29 -11.85 -17.43 -7.78
N THR A 30 -11.46 -18.52 -8.43
CA THR A 30 -10.11 -18.67 -8.99
C THR A 30 -9.85 -17.63 -10.08
N LYS A 31 -10.76 -17.55 -11.04
CA LYS A 31 -10.64 -16.62 -12.16
C LYS A 31 -10.86 -15.17 -11.72
N ALA A 32 -11.72 -14.94 -10.73
CA ALA A 32 -11.92 -13.61 -10.14
C ALA A 32 -10.64 -13.09 -9.46
N TYR A 33 -9.89 -13.94 -8.76
CA TYR A 33 -8.59 -13.58 -8.22
C TYR A 33 -7.60 -13.15 -9.31
N GLU A 34 -7.46 -13.95 -10.38
CA GLU A 34 -6.55 -13.64 -11.50
C GLU A 34 -6.87 -12.28 -12.12
N GLU A 35 -8.15 -12.02 -12.42
CA GLU A 35 -8.59 -10.74 -12.99
C GLU A 35 -8.40 -9.56 -12.04
N MET A 36 -8.62 -9.79 -10.74
CA MET A 36 -8.42 -8.76 -9.74
C MET A 36 -6.94 -8.43 -9.64
N GLN A 37 -6.08 -9.44 -9.50
CA GLN A 37 -4.63 -9.29 -9.47
C GLN A 37 -4.10 -8.45 -10.63
N TYR A 38 -4.54 -8.69 -11.87
CA TYR A 38 -4.09 -7.90 -13.02
C TYR A 38 -4.34 -6.40 -12.82
N SER A 39 -5.50 -6.02 -12.27
CA SER A 39 -5.80 -4.63 -11.95
C SER A 39 -4.96 -4.04 -10.81
N PHE A 40 -4.36 -4.86 -9.93
CA PHE A 40 -3.39 -4.41 -8.93
C PHE A 40 -1.94 -4.42 -9.45
N SER A 41 -1.65 -5.28 -10.42
CA SER A 41 -0.29 -5.57 -10.88
C SER A 41 0.39 -4.45 -11.65
N GLU A 42 -0.36 -3.45 -12.13
CA GLU A 42 0.23 -2.25 -12.75
C GLU A 42 1.11 -1.44 -11.77
N SER A 43 1.10 -1.78 -10.48
CA SER A 43 1.98 -1.19 -9.47
C SER A 43 2.80 -2.19 -8.62
N TYR A 44 2.55 -3.51 -8.67
CA TYR A 44 3.17 -4.49 -7.77
C TYR A 44 3.31 -5.92 -8.36
N TYR A 45 4.42 -6.62 -8.08
CA TYR A 45 4.62 -8.02 -8.46
C TYR A 45 3.88 -8.97 -7.49
N LEU A 46 2.73 -9.52 -7.91
CA LEU A 46 1.97 -10.54 -7.17
C LEU A 46 2.12 -11.94 -7.80
N PRO A 47 2.00 -13.04 -7.02
CA PRO A 47 2.07 -14.42 -7.53
C PRO A 47 0.95 -14.72 -8.54
N GLN A 48 1.30 -15.28 -9.71
CA GLN A 48 0.48 -15.31 -10.92
C GLN A 48 -0.47 -16.53 -11.07
N SER A 49 -0.53 -17.47 -10.13
CA SER A 49 -1.49 -18.58 -10.21
C SER A 49 -1.91 -19.17 -8.86
N ILE A 50 -3.19 -19.58 -8.78
CA ILE A 50 -3.76 -20.23 -7.59
C ILE A 50 -3.20 -21.64 -7.35
N GLU A 51 -2.71 -22.31 -8.39
CA GLU A 51 -2.10 -23.64 -8.28
C GLU A 51 -0.69 -23.55 -7.65
N SER A 52 0.10 -22.53 -8.00
CA SER A 52 1.33 -22.20 -7.28
C SER A 52 1.04 -21.82 -5.83
N MET A 53 -0.06 -21.12 -5.58
CA MET A 53 -0.53 -20.72 -4.24
C MET A 53 -0.99 -21.88 -3.34
N LYS A 54 -1.68 -22.89 -3.88
CA LYS A 54 -2.08 -24.10 -3.13
C LYS A 54 -0.86 -24.91 -2.69
N ASN A 55 0.16 -25.01 -3.53
CA ASN A 55 1.42 -25.66 -3.19
C ASN A 55 2.25 -24.82 -2.19
N ILE A 56 2.19 -23.49 -2.29
CA ILE A 56 2.79 -22.52 -1.36
C ILE A 56 2.28 -22.69 0.08
N THR A 57 1.00 -23.00 0.30
CA THR A 57 0.47 -23.28 1.65
C THR A 57 1.20 -24.41 2.38
N GLN A 58 1.88 -25.32 1.65
CA GLN A 58 2.69 -26.39 2.23
C GLN A 58 4.18 -26.01 2.40
N THR A 59 4.65 -24.97 1.71
CA THR A 59 6.08 -24.59 1.69
C THR A 59 6.40 -23.35 2.53
N LEU A 60 5.44 -22.46 2.78
CA LEU A 60 5.69 -21.14 3.41
C LEU A 60 5.50 -21.05 4.93
N ASP A 61 5.16 -22.15 5.61
CA ASP A 61 5.09 -22.14 7.09
C ASP A 61 6.48 -22.06 7.75
N TYR A 62 7.59 -22.18 6.99
CA TYR A 62 8.93 -22.30 7.56
C TYR A 62 10.00 -21.30 7.09
N GLU A 63 9.81 -20.57 5.98
CA GLU A 63 10.83 -19.63 5.49
C GLU A 63 10.23 -18.32 4.99
N LYS A 64 10.77 -17.18 5.45
CA LYS A 64 10.50 -15.85 4.89
C LYS A 64 10.74 -15.90 3.38
N SER A 65 9.70 -15.98 2.56
CA SER A 65 9.91 -16.12 1.12
C SER A 65 10.26 -14.78 0.49
N GLU A 66 11.55 -14.51 0.39
CA GLU A 66 12.10 -13.46 -0.48
C GLU A 66 11.65 -13.62 -1.95
N ILE A 67 11.20 -14.83 -2.33
CA ILE A 67 10.73 -15.20 -3.67
C ILE A 67 9.58 -14.29 -4.19
N TYR A 68 8.80 -13.66 -3.30
CA TYR A 68 7.61 -12.89 -3.70
C TYR A 68 7.58 -11.42 -3.22
N GLY A 69 8.66 -10.91 -2.61
CA GLY A 69 8.73 -9.51 -2.18
C GLY A 69 7.88 -9.12 -0.96
N TYR A 70 7.08 -10.03 -0.40
CA TYR A 70 6.29 -9.84 0.81
C TYR A 70 6.88 -10.63 2.00
N GLU A 71 6.68 -10.14 3.23
CA GLU A 71 7.10 -10.84 4.46
C GLU A 71 6.32 -12.14 4.65
N SER A 72 5.02 -12.13 4.34
CA SER A 72 4.22 -13.35 4.25
C SER A 72 3.05 -13.21 3.29
N PHE A 73 2.63 -14.36 2.78
CA PHE A 73 1.49 -14.54 1.91
C PHE A 73 0.63 -15.68 2.49
N LYS A 74 -0.62 -15.41 2.86
CA LYS A 74 -1.49 -16.40 3.52
C LYS A 74 -2.83 -16.49 2.83
N ILE A 75 -3.30 -17.72 2.57
CA ILE A 75 -4.63 -17.98 2.01
C ILE A 75 -5.46 -18.71 3.05
N GLN A 76 -6.68 -18.24 3.27
CA GLN A 76 -7.60 -18.78 4.26
C GLN A 76 -8.97 -18.96 3.62
N TRP A 77 -9.38 -20.21 3.42
CA TRP A 77 -10.74 -20.55 3.02
C TRP A 77 -11.65 -20.52 4.24
N GLN A 78 -12.70 -19.70 4.19
CA GLN A 78 -13.72 -19.66 5.25
C GLN A 78 -14.75 -20.77 5.04
N ASN A 79 -15.05 -21.06 3.77
CA ASN A 79 -15.88 -22.17 3.31
C ASN A 79 -15.60 -22.38 1.80
N GLU A 80 -16.33 -23.29 1.15
CA GLU A 80 -16.17 -23.59 -0.27
C GLU A 80 -16.42 -22.40 -1.22
N ASN A 81 -17.10 -21.35 -0.74
CA ASN A 81 -17.55 -20.19 -1.50
C ASN A 81 -16.88 -18.88 -1.06
N GLU A 82 -15.93 -18.91 -0.12
CA GLU A 82 -15.33 -17.69 0.42
C GLU A 82 -13.86 -17.89 0.81
N VAL A 83 -12.99 -17.01 0.30
CA VAL A 83 -11.55 -17.04 0.55
C VAL A 83 -11.01 -15.65 0.88
N SER A 84 -10.09 -15.60 1.83
CA SER A 84 -9.27 -14.42 2.14
C SER A 84 -7.81 -14.68 1.80
N ILE A 85 -7.14 -13.68 1.23
CA ILE A 85 -5.72 -13.70 0.89
C ILE A 85 -5.07 -12.50 1.56
N ASN A 86 -4.14 -12.77 2.47
CA ASN A 86 -3.40 -11.75 3.20
C ASN A 86 -1.99 -11.61 2.61
N LEU A 87 -1.67 -10.39 2.18
CA LEU A 87 -0.35 -9.96 1.75
C LEU A 87 0.24 -9.09 2.86
N ASN A 88 1.29 -9.54 3.52
CA ASN A 88 1.94 -8.75 4.58
C ASN A 88 3.28 -8.23 4.07
N ALA A 89 3.40 -6.92 3.92
CA ALA A 89 4.67 -6.26 3.66
C ALA A 89 5.57 -6.29 4.91
N PHE A 90 6.87 -6.10 4.70
CA PHE A 90 7.84 -6.10 5.78
C PHE A 90 7.59 -4.94 6.76
N ASN A 91 7.41 -5.29 8.03
CA ASN A 91 7.12 -4.33 9.09
C ASN A 91 8.36 -3.69 9.75
N ASP A 92 9.55 -4.02 9.24
CA ASP A 92 10.86 -3.51 9.69
C ASP A 92 11.42 -2.41 8.78
N GLY A 93 10.68 -2.05 7.73
CA GLY A 93 11.05 -1.03 6.75
C GLY A 93 11.94 -1.54 5.61
N GLU A 94 12.13 -2.86 5.47
CA GLU A 94 12.62 -3.43 4.22
C GLU A 94 11.62 -3.16 3.09
N LYS A 95 12.10 -2.71 1.91
CA LYS A 95 11.26 -2.46 0.72
C LYS A 95 10.04 -1.56 1.01
N ILE A 96 10.19 -0.60 1.91
CA ILE A 96 9.12 0.26 2.44
C ILE A 96 8.39 1.10 1.37
N CYS A 97 9.04 1.37 0.25
CA CYS A 97 8.44 2.05 -0.91
C CYS A 97 7.83 1.12 -1.94
N THR A 98 8.06 -0.19 -1.81
CA THR A 98 7.73 -1.18 -2.84
C THR A 98 6.55 -2.04 -2.46
N TYR A 99 6.29 -2.28 -1.17
CA TYR A 99 5.21 -3.19 -0.77
C TYR A 99 4.35 -2.59 0.33
N ARG A 100 3.03 -2.75 0.20
CA ARG A 100 2.03 -2.44 1.22
C ARG A 100 1.27 -3.69 1.58
N SER A 101 0.78 -3.79 2.80
CA SER A 101 -0.03 -4.93 3.20
C SER A 101 -1.45 -4.81 2.63
N TYR A 102 -2.06 -5.93 2.24
CA TYR A 102 -3.41 -5.99 1.70
C TYR A 102 -4.16 -7.23 2.19
N ILE A 103 -5.48 -7.12 2.28
CA ILE A 103 -6.41 -8.24 2.37
C ILE A 103 -7.24 -8.26 1.10
N LEU A 104 -7.26 -9.41 0.43
CA LEU A 104 -8.18 -9.66 -0.67
C LEU A 104 -9.23 -10.67 -0.20
N SER A 105 -10.50 -10.30 -0.30
CA SER A 105 -11.63 -11.12 0.10
C SER A 105 -12.49 -11.43 -1.12
N LEU A 106 -12.71 -12.71 -1.42
CA LEU A 106 -13.49 -13.18 -2.56
C LEU A 106 -14.64 -14.05 -2.06
N LYS A 107 -15.84 -13.81 -2.60
CA LYS A 107 -17.07 -14.52 -2.23
C LYS A 107 -17.91 -14.87 -3.45
N GLN A 108 -18.22 -16.15 -3.62
CA GLN A 108 -19.17 -16.63 -4.62
C GLN A 108 -20.61 -16.29 -4.18
N VAL A 109 -21.37 -15.63 -5.04
CA VAL A 109 -22.77 -15.24 -4.85
C VAL A 109 -23.58 -15.73 -6.06
N GLY A 110 -24.18 -16.91 -5.92
CA GLY A 110 -24.81 -17.59 -7.05
C GLY A 110 -23.76 -17.93 -8.12
N LYS A 111 -23.99 -17.50 -9.36
CA LYS A 111 -23.05 -17.69 -10.48
C LYS A 111 -21.93 -16.64 -10.54
N ASP A 112 -22.06 -15.56 -9.79
CA ASP A 112 -21.16 -14.41 -9.81
C ASP A 112 -20.19 -14.45 -8.61
N THR A 113 -19.07 -13.74 -8.70
CA THR A 113 -18.12 -13.55 -7.59
C THR A 113 -18.02 -12.08 -7.23
N ARG A 114 -17.97 -11.78 -5.93
CA ARG A 114 -17.62 -10.46 -5.40
C ARG A 114 -16.21 -10.47 -4.85
N GLY A 115 -15.44 -9.43 -5.12
CA GLY A 115 -14.10 -9.21 -4.60
C GLY A 115 -14.02 -7.88 -3.88
N VAL A 116 -13.41 -7.89 -2.70
CA VAL A 116 -13.07 -6.70 -1.92
C VAL A 116 -11.57 -6.71 -1.67
N ILE A 117 -10.92 -5.56 -1.82
CA ILE A 117 -9.50 -5.40 -1.50
C ILE A 117 -9.34 -4.23 -0.56
N GLU A 118 -8.68 -4.51 0.55
CA GLU A 118 -8.42 -3.57 1.62
C GLU A 118 -6.92 -3.40 1.81
N SER A 119 -6.43 -2.15 1.77
CA SER A 119 -5.08 -1.85 2.21
C SER A 119 -4.97 -1.92 3.74
N ILE A 120 -3.95 -2.60 4.28
CA ILE A 120 -3.68 -2.61 5.71
C ILE A 120 -2.57 -1.60 6.01
N MET A 121 -2.87 -0.63 6.88
CA MET A 121 -1.85 0.29 7.39
C MET A 121 -0.96 -0.44 8.40
N LEU A 122 0.34 -0.56 8.10
CA LEU A 122 1.33 -1.13 9.00
C LEU A 122 1.77 -0.16 10.11
N TYR A 123 1.61 1.13 9.85
CA TYR A 123 2.07 2.21 10.71
C TYR A 123 0.92 3.19 11.02
N PRO A 124 1.04 3.99 12.07
CA PRO A 124 0.17 5.15 12.26
C PRO A 124 0.09 6.02 11.00
N GLN A 125 -1.08 6.61 10.74
CA GLN A 125 -1.37 7.29 9.48
C GLN A 125 -0.40 8.42 9.12
N ASP A 126 0.11 9.15 10.10
CA ASP A 126 1.10 10.21 9.92
C ASP A 126 2.49 9.66 9.55
N ILE A 127 2.89 8.52 10.12
CA ILE A 127 4.09 7.79 9.69
C ILE A 127 3.90 7.23 8.29
N ASP A 128 2.73 6.65 7.97
CA ASP A 128 2.44 6.15 6.62
C ASP A 128 2.48 7.29 5.58
N THR A 129 1.92 8.45 5.92
CA THR A 129 1.97 9.65 5.06
C THR A 129 3.41 10.11 4.84
N TYR A 130 4.23 10.13 5.91
CA TYR A 130 5.64 10.49 5.80
C TYR A 130 6.43 9.50 4.93
N ILE A 131 6.19 8.19 5.10
CA ILE A 131 6.74 7.13 4.24
C ILE A 131 6.38 7.40 2.78
N GLN A 132 5.10 7.64 2.49
CA GLN A 132 4.64 7.91 1.13
C GLN A 132 5.35 9.11 0.51
N ASN A 133 5.38 10.24 1.22
CA ASN A 133 6.05 11.45 0.73
C ASN A 133 7.56 11.21 0.51
N ALA A 134 8.22 10.44 1.37
CA ALA A 134 9.63 10.09 1.20
C ALA A 134 9.85 9.17 -0.01
N CYS A 135 8.97 8.21 -0.25
CA CYS A 135 9.02 7.32 -1.41
C CYS A 135 8.77 8.06 -2.72
N GLU A 136 7.77 8.95 -2.76
CA GLU A 136 7.51 9.83 -3.91
C GLU A 136 8.69 10.77 -4.17
N CYS A 137 9.24 11.38 -3.11
CA CYS A 137 10.44 12.20 -3.22
C CYS A 137 11.61 11.41 -3.83
N ASN A 138 11.87 10.18 -3.34
CA ASN A 138 12.92 9.32 -3.87
C ASN A 138 12.67 8.94 -5.34
N TYR A 139 11.42 8.65 -5.71
CA TYR A 139 11.03 8.41 -7.10
C TYR A 139 11.36 9.62 -7.99
N PHE A 140 10.86 10.81 -7.66
CA PHE A 140 11.08 12.02 -8.48
C PHE A 140 12.53 12.50 -8.49
N ARG A 141 13.33 12.21 -7.44
CA ARG A 141 14.79 12.44 -7.45
C ARG A 141 15.53 11.61 -8.50
N GLY A 142 15.02 10.42 -8.82
CA GLY A 142 15.61 9.53 -9.82
C GLY A 142 15.19 9.84 -11.26
N GLU A 143 14.21 10.72 -11.45
CA GLU A 143 13.67 11.10 -12.75
C GLU A 143 14.48 12.25 -13.39
N TYR A 144 14.41 12.37 -14.72
CA TYR A 144 15.05 13.46 -15.46
C TYR A 144 14.07 14.16 -16.41
N GLY A 145 14.24 15.46 -16.58
CA GLY A 145 13.42 16.25 -17.49
C GLY A 145 13.89 16.12 -18.93
N TYR A 146 13.03 15.59 -19.81
CA TYR A 146 13.29 15.51 -21.25
C TYR A 146 12.74 16.73 -22.02
N ASP A 147 11.87 17.53 -21.40
CA ASP A 147 11.38 18.80 -21.93
C ASP A 147 11.08 19.81 -20.81
N GLU A 148 10.73 21.04 -21.16
CA GLU A 148 10.45 22.11 -20.18
C GLU A 148 9.22 21.82 -19.32
N ALA A 149 8.19 21.17 -19.88
CA ALA A 149 6.97 20.84 -19.15
C ALA A 149 7.25 19.79 -18.07
N ARG A 150 8.02 18.76 -18.40
CA ARG A 150 8.48 17.73 -17.47
C ARG A 150 9.39 18.31 -16.40
N ASN A 151 10.32 19.20 -16.74
CA ASN A 151 11.17 19.86 -15.73
C ASN A 151 10.32 20.64 -14.71
N LYS A 152 9.35 21.43 -15.17
CA LYS A 152 8.43 22.15 -14.28
C LYS A 152 7.60 21.21 -13.41
N GLU A 153 7.22 20.05 -13.95
CA GLU A 153 6.52 19.03 -13.18
C GLU A 153 7.41 18.42 -12.10
N LEU A 154 8.64 18.02 -12.44
CA LEU A 154 9.60 17.49 -11.48
C LEU A 154 9.86 18.49 -10.35
N ASP A 155 10.10 19.76 -10.66
CA ASP A 155 10.29 20.81 -9.65
C ASP A 155 9.09 20.92 -8.70
N ARG A 156 7.86 20.89 -9.24
CA ARG A 156 6.63 20.94 -8.43
C ARG A 156 6.48 19.71 -7.52
N GLN A 157 6.76 18.52 -8.03
CA GLN A 157 6.65 17.29 -7.26
C GLN A 157 7.75 17.19 -6.19
N MET A 158 8.96 17.67 -6.51
CA MET A 158 10.05 17.81 -5.54
C MET A 158 9.69 18.80 -4.42
N ASP A 159 9.11 19.96 -4.76
CA ASP A 159 8.63 20.92 -3.77
C ASP A 159 7.50 20.35 -2.89
N LYS A 160 6.60 19.56 -3.49
CA LYS A 160 5.48 18.94 -2.79
C LYS A 160 5.93 17.85 -1.82
N TYR A 161 6.77 16.92 -2.29
CA TYR A 161 7.06 15.69 -1.56
C TYR A 161 8.38 15.75 -0.78
N CYS A 162 9.41 16.44 -1.27
CA CYS A 162 10.72 16.44 -0.61
C CYS A 162 10.89 17.55 0.42
N LYS A 163 10.34 18.74 0.14
CA LYS A 163 10.58 19.94 0.96
C LYS A 163 10.04 19.82 2.39
N PRO A 164 8.87 19.20 2.66
CA PRO A 164 8.36 19.06 4.02
C PRO A 164 9.11 18.02 4.87
N LEU A 165 9.76 17.03 4.24
CA LEU A 165 10.30 15.84 4.92
C LEU A 165 11.23 16.13 6.10
N PRO A 166 12.18 17.10 6.04
CA PRO A 166 13.06 17.34 7.17
C PRO A 166 12.32 17.83 8.42
N GLN A 167 11.23 18.57 8.23
CA GLN A 167 10.42 19.05 9.35
C GLN A 167 9.48 17.96 9.87
N ASP A 168 8.84 17.23 8.96
CA ASP A 168 7.96 16.09 9.31
C ASP A 168 8.74 15.03 10.09
N TYR A 169 9.97 14.72 9.68
CA TYR A 169 10.85 13.79 10.37
C TYR A 169 11.08 14.20 11.84
N LYS A 170 11.42 15.47 12.10
CA LYS A 170 11.64 15.97 13.47
C LYS A 170 10.38 15.87 14.32
N ILE A 171 9.24 16.29 13.77
CA ILE A 171 7.94 16.23 14.46
C ILE A 171 7.61 14.78 14.82
N LEU A 172 7.78 13.85 13.89
CA LEU A 172 7.49 12.43 14.11
C LEU A 172 8.49 11.78 15.06
N GLN A 173 9.78 12.16 14.99
CA GLN A 173 10.78 11.69 15.94
C GLN A 173 10.43 12.09 17.38
N GLU A 174 10.00 13.32 17.60
CA GLU A 174 9.56 13.80 18.91
C GLU A 174 8.27 13.10 19.36
N LYS A 175 7.27 13.01 18.48
CA LYS A 175 5.97 12.39 18.77
C LYS A 175 6.08 10.92 19.16
N TYR A 176 6.98 10.18 18.53
CA TYR A 176 7.14 8.73 18.72
C TYR A 176 8.43 8.37 19.47
N ASN A 177 8.98 9.29 20.28
CA ASN A 177 10.27 9.11 20.95
C ASN A 177 10.32 7.88 21.88
N ASP A 178 9.19 7.49 22.45
CA ASP A 178 9.01 6.34 23.35
C ASP A 178 8.72 5.03 22.61
N LYS A 179 8.68 5.05 21.27
CA LYS A 179 8.41 3.88 20.40
C LYS A 179 9.65 3.49 19.59
N PRO A 180 10.57 2.67 20.14
CA PRO A 180 11.82 2.29 19.47
C PRO A 180 11.63 1.66 18.08
N LYS A 181 10.54 0.91 17.87
CA LYS A 181 10.23 0.33 16.55
C LYS A 181 9.95 1.43 15.52
N LEU A 182 9.11 2.41 15.87
CA LEU A 182 8.75 3.51 14.96
C LEU A 182 9.93 4.45 14.71
N GLN A 183 10.78 4.68 15.72
CA GLN A 183 12.03 5.43 15.53
C GLN A 183 12.96 4.78 14.49
N ARG A 184 13.08 3.45 14.50
CA ARG A 184 13.85 2.74 13.46
C ARG A 184 13.25 2.92 12.08
N ILE A 185 11.92 2.85 11.96
CA ILE A 185 11.22 3.08 10.68
C ILE A 185 11.46 4.50 10.19
N LEU A 186 11.24 5.52 11.04
CA LEU A 186 11.49 6.92 10.68
C LEU A 186 12.93 7.13 10.19
N LYS A 187 13.91 6.58 10.92
CA LYS A 187 15.32 6.69 10.53
C LYS A 187 15.58 6.05 9.16
N ARG A 188 15.06 4.84 8.94
CA ARG A 188 15.17 4.10 7.68
C ARG A 188 14.59 4.89 6.50
N VAL A 189 13.42 5.50 6.70
CA VAL A 189 12.72 6.30 5.68
C VAL A 189 13.47 7.59 5.38
N ASN A 190 14.06 8.23 6.39
CA ASN A 190 14.88 9.42 6.22
C ASN A 190 16.21 9.16 5.47
N GLU A 191 16.62 7.89 5.36
CA GLU A 191 17.82 7.46 4.62
C GLU A 191 17.54 7.13 3.15
N LEU A 192 16.28 7.25 2.68
CA LEU A 192 15.90 7.15 1.26
C LEU A 192 16.42 8.36 0.45
#